data_AF-A0A947KT32-F1
#
_entry.id   AF-A0A947KT32-F1
#
_cell.length_a   1.000
_cell.length_b   1.000
_cell.length_c   1.000
_cell.angle_alpha   90.00
_cell.angle_beta   90.00
_cell.angle_gamma   90.00
#
_symmetry.space_group_name_H-M   'P 1'
#
loop_
_entity.id
_entity.type
_entity.pdbx_description
1 polymer ?
#
loop_
_entity_poly.entity_id
_entity_poly.type
_entity_poly.pdbx_seq_one_letter_code
_entity_poly.pdbx_strand_id
1 'polypeptide(L)'
;MSYKNKGRLSSHLSEIDKYKPILEKDDFKKDEPHWRCLSKNTISLFHVLIDQDLTDLVNVLEHYPKYISWVCEHFRYAYSYSENEADIYAASKLLKLGEPYFSKQFVRNVVRKLPKLEDMTYDEIAKFTSLVGEQHSVWHPIIVNHYHSALIEKIDGLHLHPLQNIVLKKPIAGIKIQKTYEYDAQDRDAVLDIPYMN
;
A
#
# COMPACT_ATOMS: atom_id res chain seq x y z
N MET A 1 23.33 -17.04 -23.66
CA MET A 1 22.39 -17.99 -23.02
C MET A 1 22.75 -18.05 -21.54
N SER A 2 22.17 -17.18 -20.71
CA SER A 2 20.95 -17.40 -19.90
C SER A 2 21.12 -18.38 -18.74
N TYR A 3 21.79 -17.94 -17.66
CA TYR A 3 21.64 -18.48 -16.31
C TYR A 3 21.83 -17.36 -15.28
N LYS A 4 20.86 -16.45 -15.17
CA LYS A 4 20.80 -15.49 -14.05
C LYS A 4 19.40 -15.24 -13.46
N ASN A 5 18.35 -15.84 -14.03
CA ASN A 5 16.95 -15.59 -13.61
C ASN A 5 16.29 -16.72 -12.79
N LYS A 6 16.98 -17.82 -12.47
CA LYS A 6 16.38 -18.91 -11.67
C LYS A 6 16.54 -18.75 -10.14
N GLY A 7 17.49 -17.93 -9.67
CA GLY A 7 17.79 -17.79 -8.24
C GLY A 7 16.77 -16.95 -7.46
N ARG A 8 16.21 -15.88 -8.05
CA ARG A 8 15.23 -15.01 -7.35
C ARG A 8 13.83 -15.63 -7.22
N LEU A 9 13.42 -16.46 -8.16
CA LEU A 9 12.14 -17.17 -8.08
C LEU A 9 12.16 -18.30 -7.03
N SER A 10 13.33 -18.91 -6.81
CA SER A 10 13.49 -20.03 -5.87
C SER A 10 13.47 -19.63 -4.40
N SER A 11 13.89 -18.40 -4.04
CA SER A 11 13.84 -17.91 -2.66
C SER A 11 12.45 -17.37 -2.26
N HIS A 12 11.67 -16.87 -3.22
CA HIS A 12 10.31 -16.40 -2.96
C HIS A 12 9.31 -17.55 -2.72
N LEU A 13 9.47 -18.69 -3.40
CA LEU A 13 8.64 -19.88 -3.18
C LEU A 13 8.86 -20.51 -1.79
N SER A 14 10.07 -20.45 -1.22
CA SER A 14 10.32 -20.97 0.12
C SER A 14 9.67 -20.16 1.24
N GLU A 15 9.29 -18.90 0.99
CA GLU A 15 8.66 -18.03 2.00
C GLU A 15 7.14 -18.12 1.99
N ILE A 16 6.49 -18.41 0.87
CA ILE A 16 5.02 -18.54 0.85
C ILE A 16 4.56 -19.83 1.55
N ASP A 17 5.34 -20.90 1.44
CA ASP A 17 5.05 -22.21 2.04
C ASP A 17 4.94 -22.13 3.57
N LYS A 18 5.57 -21.13 4.21
CA LYS A 18 5.45 -20.91 5.67
C LYS A 18 4.03 -20.52 6.11
N TYR A 19 3.23 -19.93 5.21
CA TYR A 19 1.86 -19.52 5.48
C TYR A 19 0.82 -20.57 5.09
N LYS A 20 1.19 -21.51 4.22
CA LYS A 20 0.30 -22.56 3.70
C LYS A 20 -0.45 -23.33 4.80
N PRO A 21 0.18 -23.78 5.92
CA PRO A 21 -0.53 -24.51 6.97
C PRO A 21 -1.59 -23.69 7.72
N ILE A 22 -1.54 -22.36 7.62
CA ILE A 22 -2.51 -21.45 8.21
C ILE A 22 -3.66 -21.22 7.21
N LEU A 23 -3.33 -20.90 5.96
CA LEU A 23 -4.28 -20.48 4.92
C LEU A 23 -5.08 -21.63 4.27
N GLU A 24 -4.57 -22.85 4.28
CA GLU A 24 -5.31 -24.00 3.72
C GLU A 24 -6.44 -24.52 4.62
N LYS A 25 -6.55 -24.00 5.86
CA LYS A 25 -7.58 -24.43 6.82
C LYS A 25 -8.91 -23.71 6.66
N ASP A 26 -8.95 -22.62 5.91
CA ASP A 26 -10.15 -21.79 5.74
C ASP A 26 -11.04 -22.30 4.61
N ASP A 27 -12.33 -22.51 4.92
CA ASP A 27 -13.35 -23.01 4.00
C ASP A 27 -14.26 -21.87 3.52
N PHE A 28 -14.02 -21.41 2.29
CA PHE A 28 -14.79 -20.33 1.68
C PHE A 28 -16.05 -20.89 1.01
N LYS A 29 -17.17 -20.82 1.73
CA LYS A 29 -18.49 -21.16 1.19
C LYS A 29 -19.10 -19.98 0.44
N LYS A 30 -19.79 -20.28 -0.66
CA LYS A 30 -20.32 -19.28 -1.60
C LYS A 30 -21.37 -18.32 -1.01
N ASP A 31 -22.08 -18.76 0.03
CA ASP A 31 -23.21 -18.02 0.63
C ASP A 31 -22.89 -17.46 2.03
N GLU A 32 -21.66 -17.63 2.51
CA GLU A 32 -21.23 -17.09 3.80
C GLU A 32 -20.39 -15.82 3.59
N PRO A 33 -20.57 -14.79 4.44
CA PRO A 33 -19.73 -13.61 4.38
C PRO A 33 -18.28 -14.00 4.69
N HIS A 34 -17.33 -13.43 3.95
CA HIS A 34 -15.92 -13.86 3.95
C HIS A 34 -15.29 -13.92 5.35
N TRP A 35 -15.75 -13.14 6.31
CA TRP A 35 -15.22 -13.11 7.68
C TRP A 35 -15.64 -14.31 8.53
N ARG A 36 -16.73 -15.02 8.18
CA ARG A 36 -17.12 -16.29 8.84
C ARG A 36 -16.30 -17.47 8.37
N CYS A 37 -15.73 -17.38 7.18
CA CYS A 37 -14.93 -18.42 6.56
C CYS A 37 -13.48 -18.46 7.05
N LEU A 38 -13.06 -17.46 7.84
CA LEU A 38 -11.67 -17.33 8.31
C LEU A 38 -11.46 -17.90 9.71
N SER A 39 -10.41 -18.69 9.84
CA SER A 39 -9.88 -19.09 11.13
C SER A 39 -9.25 -17.90 11.87
N LYS A 40 -9.25 -17.96 13.21
CA LYS A 40 -8.56 -16.96 14.05
C LYS A 40 -7.09 -16.80 13.68
N ASN A 41 -6.43 -17.90 13.31
CA ASN A 41 -5.02 -17.89 12.91
C ASN A 41 -4.80 -17.12 11.61
N THR A 42 -5.70 -17.23 10.63
CA THR A 42 -5.63 -16.46 9.40
C THR A 42 -5.85 -14.97 9.65
N ILE A 43 -6.82 -14.62 10.51
CA ILE A 43 -7.07 -13.23 10.90
C ILE A 43 -5.83 -12.64 11.58
N SER A 44 -5.26 -13.33 12.58
CA SER A 44 -4.04 -12.91 13.26
C SER A 44 -2.84 -12.79 12.30
N LEU A 45 -2.70 -13.72 11.36
CA LEU A 45 -1.66 -13.63 10.33
C LEU A 45 -1.80 -12.35 9.52
N PHE A 46 -2.99 -12.06 8.98
CA PHE A 46 -3.18 -10.85 8.18
C PHE A 46 -3.04 -9.57 9.00
N HIS A 47 -3.42 -9.54 10.29
CA HIS A 47 -3.11 -8.42 11.16
C HIS A 47 -1.60 -8.15 11.20
N VAL A 48 -0.79 -9.19 11.42
CA VAL A 48 0.67 -9.06 11.45
C VAL A 48 1.20 -8.59 10.11
N LEU A 49 0.74 -9.17 9.00
CA LEU A 49 1.19 -8.80 7.65
C LEU A 49 0.82 -7.37 7.25
N ILE A 50 -0.37 -6.90 7.65
CA ILE A 50 -0.81 -5.51 7.46
C ILE A 50 0.03 -4.55 8.29
N ASP A 51 0.51 -5.00 9.46
CA ASP A 51 1.31 -4.18 10.35
C ASP A 51 2.74 -3.96 9.84
N GLN A 52 3.29 -4.86 9.01
CA GLN A 52 4.61 -4.74 8.39
C GLN A 52 4.63 -3.80 7.16
N ASP A 53 5.68 -3.84 6.35
CA ASP A 53 5.89 -3.03 5.14
C ASP A 53 4.99 -3.38 3.93
N LEU A 54 4.02 -4.29 4.12
CA LEU A 54 3.11 -4.85 3.11
C LEU A 54 3.74 -5.81 2.08
N THR A 55 5.05 -6.04 2.09
CA THR A 55 5.72 -6.89 1.08
C THR A 55 5.22 -8.33 1.16
N ASP A 56 5.24 -8.92 2.36
CA ASP A 56 4.75 -10.28 2.59
C ASP A 56 3.23 -10.38 2.41
N LEU A 57 2.48 -9.32 2.77
CA LEU A 57 1.03 -9.26 2.55
C LEU A 57 0.69 -9.43 1.08
N VAL A 58 1.33 -8.63 0.21
CA VAL A 58 1.10 -8.69 -1.23
C VAL A 58 1.51 -10.04 -1.80
N ASN A 59 2.64 -10.59 -1.35
CA ASN A 59 3.08 -11.92 -1.76
C ASN A 59 2.01 -12.98 -1.42
N VAL A 60 1.43 -12.93 -0.22
CA VAL A 60 0.34 -13.83 0.18
C VAL A 60 -0.90 -13.64 -0.68
N LEU A 61 -1.30 -12.40 -0.97
CA LEU A 61 -2.50 -12.12 -1.77
C LEU A 61 -2.35 -12.50 -3.25
N GLU A 62 -1.15 -12.39 -3.83
CA GLU A 62 -0.85 -12.85 -5.19
C GLU A 62 -1.00 -14.38 -5.30
N HIS A 63 -0.65 -15.14 -4.25
CA HIS A 63 -0.77 -16.61 -4.22
C HIS A 63 -2.14 -17.11 -3.76
N TYR A 64 -2.81 -16.37 -2.88
CA TYR A 64 -4.12 -16.71 -2.31
C TYR A 64 -5.14 -15.57 -2.53
N PRO A 65 -5.56 -15.32 -3.78
CA PRO A 65 -6.40 -14.17 -4.14
C PRO A 65 -7.78 -14.18 -3.47
N LYS A 66 -8.24 -15.32 -2.97
CA LYS A 66 -9.51 -15.46 -2.22
C LYS A 66 -9.59 -14.54 -0.99
N TYR A 67 -8.45 -14.12 -0.44
CA TYR A 67 -8.38 -13.24 0.72
C TYR A 67 -8.41 -11.74 0.39
N ILE A 68 -8.27 -11.34 -0.87
CA ILE A 68 -8.12 -9.91 -1.26
C ILE A 68 -9.30 -9.07 -0.76
N SER A 69 -10.53 -9.53 -1.00
CA SER A 69 -11.74 -8.82 -0.54
C SER A 69 -11.76 -8.64 0.97
N TRP A 70 -11.41 -9.69 1.73
CA TRP A 70 -11.37 -9.63 3.19
C TRP A 70 -10.28 -8.66 3.66
N VAL A 71 -9.08 -8.73 3.07
CA VAL A 71 -7.99 -7.83 3.45
C VAL A 71 -8.37 -6.38 3.16
N CYS A 72 -8.96 -6.07 2.00
CA CYS A 72 -9.41 -4.71 1.68
C CYS A 72 -10.47 -4.20 2.68
N GLU A 73 -11.42 -5.06 3.06
CA GLU A 73 -12.39 -4.74 4.10
C GLU A 73 -11.72 -4.55 5.47
N HIS A 74 -10.79 -5.42 5.85
CA HIS A 74 -10.13 -5.34 7.14
C HIS A 74 -9.24 -4.09 7.26
N PHE A 75 -8.54 -3.75 6.18
CA PHE A 75 -7.73 -2.55 6.04
C PHE A 75 -8.57 -1.26 6.12
N ARG A 76 -9.90 -1.33 6.03
CA ARG A 76 -10.81 -0.23 6.39
C ARG A 76 -10.70 0.14 7.87
N TYR A 77 -10.57 -0.84 8.74
CA TYR A 77 -10.63 -0.69 10.20
C TYR A 77 -9.25 -0.46 10.85
N ALA A 78 -8.22 -0.41 10.01
CA ALA A 78 -6.80 -0.24 10.26
C ALA A 78 -6.35 1.11 10.87
N TYR A 79 -7.16 1.73 11.72
CA TYR A 79 -6.89 3.10 12.21
C TYR A 79 -5.63 3.22 13.08
N SER A 80 -5.01 2.11 13.50
CA SER A 80 -3.92 2.08 14.46
C SER A 80 -2.77 1.12 14.10
N TYR A 81 -2.66 0.63 12.86
CA TYR A 81 -1.51 -0.21 12.52
C TYR A 81 -0.23 0.64 12.48
N SER A 82 0.84 0.01 12.96
CA SER A 82 2.10 0.49 13.53
C SER A 82 2.81 1.67 12.85
N GLU A 83 3.83 2.16 13.55
CA GLU A 83 4.86 3.10 13.07
C GLU A 83 5.61 2.61 11.81
N ASN A 84 5.41 1.36 11.36
CA ASN A 84 6.10 0.84 10.19
C ASN A 84 5.50 1.38 8.90
N GLU A 85 6.34 2.05 8.12
CA GLU A 85 6.02 2.53 6.78
C GLU A 85 5.97 1.37 5.77
N ALA A 86 5.08 1.49 4.80
CA ALA A 86 4.92 0.53 3.71
C ALA A 86 6.01 0.70 2.65
N ASP A 87 6.45 -0.41 2.04
CA ASP A 87 7.15 -0.34 0.77
C ASP A 87 6.22 0.21 -0.33
N ILE A 88 6.72 1.16 -1.12
CA ILE A 88 5.90 1.89 -2.11
C ILE A 88 5.44 0.96 -3.24
N TYR A 89 6.24 -0.05 -3.61
CA TYR A 89 5.85 -1.03 -4.62
C TYR A 89 4.81 -2.01 -4.09
N ALA A 90 4.98 -2.47 -2.84
CA ALA A 90 3.98 -3.30 -2.17
C ALA A 90 2.65 -2.55 -2.02
N ALA A 91 2.66 -1.31 -1.54
CA ALA A 91 1.46 -0.47 -1.49
C ALA A 91 0.83 -0.27 -2.88
N SER A 92 1.65 -0.02 -3.91
CA SER A 92 1.18 0.09 -5.30
C SER A 92 0.49 -1.19 -5.79
N LYS A 93 1.08 -2.36 -5.50
CA LYS A 93 0.51 -3.66 -5.86
C LYS A 93 -0.77 -3.95 -5.08
N LEU A 94 -0.80 -3.64 -3.78
CA LEU A 94 -1.99 -3.81 -2.96
C LEU A 94 -3.17 -2.99 -3.50
N LEU A 95 -2.92 -1.74 -3.91
CA LEU A 95 -3.95 -0.93 -4.56
C LEU A 95 -4.44 -1.58 -5.87
N LYS A 96 -3.53 -2.08 -6.72
CA LYS A 96 -3.92 -2.78 -7.96
C LYS A 96 -4.78 -4.03 -7.68
N LEU A 97 -4.38 -4.86 -6.71
CA LEU A 97 -5.14 -6.05 -6.32
C LEU A 97 -6.52 -5.68 -5.74
N GLY A 98 -6.57 -4.58 -4.98
CA GLY A 98 -7.77 -4.12 -4.29
C GLY A 98 -8.73 -3.28 -5.12
N GLU A 99 -8.40 -2.91 -6.37
CA GLU A 99 -9.24 -2.05 -7.24
C GLU A 99 -10.73 -2.45 -7.26
N PRO A 100 -11.10 -3.74 -7.39
CA PRO A 100 -12.51 -4.15 -7.37
C PRO A 100 -13.22 -3.93 -6.03
N TYR A 101 -12.47 -3.71 -4.95
CA TYR A 101 -12.93 -3.64 -3.57
C TYR A 101 -12.66 -2.28 -2.90
N PHE A 102 -12.38 -1.24 -3.70
CA PHE A 102 -12.06 0.08 -3.17
C PHE A 102 -13.17 0.65 -2.28
N SER A 103 -12.79 0.93 -1.03
CA SER A 103 -13.47 1.85 -0.16
C SER A 103 -12.58 3.07 0.09
N LYS A 104 -13.18 4.24 0.36
CA LYS A 104 -12.43 5.46 0.72
C LYS A 104 -11.43 5.20 1.83
N GLN A 105 -11.86 4.48 2.85
CA GLN A 105 -11.04 4.24 4.02
C GLN A 105 -9.91 3.23 3.78
N PHE A 106 -10.13 2.20 2.96
CA PHE A 106 -9.05 1.31 2.52
C PHE A 106 -7.94 2.11 1.82
N VAL A 107 -8.31 2.88 0.80
CA VAL A 107 -7.34 3.67 0.02
C VAL A 107 -6.63 4.68 0.90
N ARG A 108 -7.35 5.39 1.78
CA ARG A 108 -6.77 6.30 2.78
C ARG A 108 -5.75 5.61 3.67
N ASN A 109 -6.08 4.44 4.21
CA ASN A 109 -5.21 3.74 5.13
C ASN A 109 -3.94 3.26 4.42
N VAL A 110 -4.04 2.81 3.16
CA VAL A 110 -2.85 2.45 2.37
C VAL A 110 -1.97 3.68 2.16
N VAL A 111 -2.56 4.81 1.75
CA VAL A 111 -1.83 6.08 1.60
C VAL A 111 -1.23 6.56 2.92
N ARG A 112 -1.92 6.39 4.05
CA ARG A 112 -1.41 6.77 5.37
C ARG A 112 -0.22 5.95 5.81
N LYS A 113 -0.09 4.70 5.35
CA LYS A 113 1.05 3.85 5.68
C LYS A 113 2.28 4.16 4.83
N LEU A 114 2.15 4.97 3.78
CA LEU A 114 3.29 5.37 2.94
C LEU A 114 4.32 6.19 3.73
N PRO A 115 5.61 6.09 3.35
CA PRO A 115 6.68 6.89 3.92
C PRO A 115 6.39 8.38 3.99
N LYS A 116 6.67 8.96 5.15
CA LYS A 116 6.40 10.36 5.51
C LYS A 116 7.48 11.30 4.99
N LEU A 117 7.07 12.48 4.53
CA LEU A 117 7.99 13.51 4.01
C LEU A 117 8.35 14.56 5.07
N GLU A 118 7.65 14.55 6.20
CA GLU A 118 7.68 15.55 7.25
C GLU A 118 9.10 15.73 7.80
N ASP A 119 9.82 14.65 8.03
CA ASP A 119 11.16 14.65 8.64
C ASP A 119 12.31 14.58 7.62
N MET A 120 12.00 14.54 6.32
CA MET A 120 13.03 14.48 5.28
C MET A 120 13.82 15.79 5.17
N THR A 121 15.15 15.66 5.16
CA THR A 121 16.11 16.72 4.85
C THR A 121 16.06 17.13 3.38
N TYR A 122 16.70 18.24 3.03
CA TYR A 122 16.82 18.69 1.64
C TYR A 122 17.36 17.61 0.69
N ASP A 123 18.43 16.91 1.11
CA ASP A 123 19.06 15.86 0.29
C ASP A 123 18.16 14.64 0.13
N GLU A 124 17.39 14.29 1.16
CA GLU A 124 16.40 13.21 1.09
C GLU A 124 15.25 13.56 0.17
N ILE A 125 14.75 14.80 0.23
CA ILE A 125 13.73 15.29 -0.70
C ILE A 125 14.26 15.26 -2.13
N ALA A 126 15.50 15.70 -2.38
CA ALA A 126 16.10 15.66 -3.72
C ALA A 126 16.21 14.23 -4.28
N LYS A 127 16.61 13.27 -3.44
CA LYS A 127 16.65 11.85 -3.83
C LYS A 127 15.25 11.30 -4.07
N PHE A 128 14.29 11.66 -3.22
CA PHE A 128 12.94 11.15 -3.32
C PHE A 128 12.17 11.72 -4.51
N THR A 129 12.32 13.01 -4.85
CA THR A 129 11.75 13.59 -6.08
C THR A 129 12.30 12.90 -7.32
N SER A 130 13.60 12.59 -7.33
CA SER A 130 14.24 11.83 -8.41
C SER A 130 13.65 10.41 -8.52
N LEU A 131 13.50 9.72 -7.39
CA LEU A 131 12.86 8.40 -7.33
C LEU A 131 11.43 8.43 -7.87
N VAL A 132 10.61 9.40 -7.46
CA VAL A 132 9.24 9.56 -7.97
C VAL A 132 9.26 9.83 -9.48
N GLY A 133 10.15 10.71 -9.94
CA GLY A 133 10.36 11.00 -11.36
C GLY A 133 10.71 9.76 -12.18
N GLU A 134 11.51 8.84 -11.64
CA GLU A 134 11.88 7.59 -12.31
C GLU A 134 10.76 6.53 -12.26
N GLN A 135 10.04 6.43 -11.14
CA GLN A 135 9.12 5.31 -10.86
C GLN A 135 7.64 5.62 -11.09
N HIS A 136 7.27 6.86 -11.45
CA HIS A 136 5.88 7.28 -11.63
C HIS A 136 5.09 6.44 -12.66
N SER A 137 5.76 5.78 -13.60
CA SER A 137 5.11 4.91 -14.59
C SER A 137 4.82 3.50 -14.06
N VAL A 138 5.49 3.09 -12.99
CA VAL A 138 5.39 1.76 -12.37
C VAL A 138 4.42 1.77 -11.19
N TRP A 139 4.50 2.80 -10.36
CA TRP A 139 3.67 2.97 -9.18
C TRP A 139 2.20 3.17 -9.52
N HIS A 140 1.34 2.85 -8.56
CA HIS A 140 -0.11 3.06 -8.74
C HIS A 140 -0.41 4.57 -8.84
N PRO A 141 -1.29 5.02 -9.75
CA PRO A 141 -1.57 6.44 -9.96
C PRO A 141 -1.98 7.21 -8.70
N ILE A 142 -2.69 6.58 -7.76
CA ILE A 142 -3.03 7.20 -6.46
C ILE A 142 -1.77 7.59 -5.67
N ILE A 143 -0.76 6.71 -5.62
CA ILE A 143 0.50 6.95 -4.90
C ILE A 143 1.31 8.05 -5.60
N VAL A 144 1.34 8.02 -6.93
CA VAL A 144 2.01 9.06 -7.74
C VAL A 144 1.37 10.42 -7.49
N ASN A 145 0.03 10.50 -7.56
CA ASN A 145 -0.70 11.74 -7.29
C ASN A 145 -0.47 12.24 -5.86
N HIS A 146 -0.49 11.33 -4.87
CA HIS A 146 -0.24 11.65 -3.47
C HIS A 146 1.15 12.27 -3.28
N TYR A 147 2.20 11.58 -3.72
CA TYR A 147 3.56 12.07 -3.55
C TYR A 147 3.86 13.30 -4.38
N HIS A 148 3.31 13.41 -5.59
CA HIS A 148 3.46 14.63 -6.38
C HIS A 148 2.91 15.84 -5.62
N SER A 149 1.68 15.76 -5.10
CA SER A 149 1.08 16.86 -4.33
C SER A 149 1.84 17.15 -3.04
N ALA A 150 2.18 16.10 -2.27
CA ALA A 150 2.88 16.24 -1.00
C ALA A 150 4.31 16.82 -1.17
N LEU A 151 5.02 16.44 -2.24
CA LEU A 151 6.35 17.00 -2.54
C LEU A 151 6.28 18.46 -2.94
N ILE A 152 5.29 18.85 -3.77
CA ILE A 152 5.11 20.25 -4.15
C ILE A 152 4.85 21.10 -2.91
N GLU A 153 3.92 20.69 -2.06
CA GLU A 153 3.61 21.39 -0.80
C GLU A 153 4.82 21.47 0.12
N LYS A 154 5.53 20.36 0.34
CA LYS A 154 6.74 20.32 1.16
C LYS A 154 7.82 21.27 0.64
N ILE A 155 8.13 21.21 -0.66
CA ILE A 155 9.17 22.04 -1.27
C ILE A 155 8.83 23.53 -1.16
N ASP A 156 7.57 23.90 -1.42
CA ASP A 156 7.11 25.29 -1.30
C ASP A 156 7.18 25.80 0.16
N GLY A 157 6.98 24.90 1.14
CA GLY A 157 7.12 25.21 2.57
C GLY A 157 8.55 25.39 3.08
N LEU A 158 9.59 24.96 2.34
CA LEU A 158 10.98 25.01 2.80
C LEU A 158 11.64 26.41 2.69
N HIS A 159 10.93 27.41 2.15
CA HIS A 159 11.44 28.79 1.98
C HIS A 159 12.82 28.86 1.29
N LEU A 160 13.06 27.96 0.33
CA LEU A 160 14.34 27.84 -0.37
C LEU A 160 14.55 28.97 -1.38
N HIS A 161 15.81 29.14 -1.81
CA HIS A 161 16.11 30.00 -2.95
C HIS A 161 15.37 29.51 -4.21
N PRO A 162 14.86 30.41 -5.09
CA PRO A 162 14.08 30.02 -6.27
C PRO A 162 14.72 28.95 -7.15
N LEU A 163 16.05 29.01 -7.34
CA LEU A 163 16.78 28.00 -8.11
C LEU A 163 16.76 26.61 -7.44
N GLN A 164 16.85 26.55 -6.10
CA GLN A 164 16.78 25.28 -5.38
C GLN A 164 15.39 24.65 -5.51
N ASN A 165 14.32 25.46 -5.44
CA ASN A 165 12.96 25.00 -5.69
C ASN A 165 12.80 24.42 -7.10
N ILE A 166 13.32 25.11 -8.12
CA ILE A 166 13.27 24.62 -9.50
C ILE A 166 14.02 23.29 -9.64
N VAL A 167 15.20 23.17 -9.04
CA VAL A 167 16.00 21.94 -9.09
C VAL A 167 15.26 20.78 -8.43
N LEU A 168 14.67 20.97 -7.24
CA LEU A 168 13.93 19.91 -6.54
C LEU A 168 12.66 19.48 -7.30
N LYS A 169 11.95 20.41 -7.93
CA LYS A 169 10.69 20.13 -8.65
C LYS A 169 10.92 19.55 -10.05
N LYS A 170 12.08 19.79 -10.66
CA LYS A 170 12.38 19.38 -12.04
C LYS A 170 12.09 17.88 -12.33
N PRO A 171 12.46 16.91 -11.47
CA PRO A 171 12.22 15.50 -11.75
C PRO A 171 10.73 15.12 -11.85
N ILE A 172 9.87 15.83 -11.13
CA ILE A 172 8.43 15.55 -11.07
C ILE A 172 7.58 16.48 -11.97
N ALA A 173 8.17 17.54 -12.53
CA ALA A 173 7.46 18.56 -13.31
C ALA A 173 6.73 18.03 -14.56
N GLY A 174 7.19 16.90 -15.13
CA GLY A 174 6.58 16.27 -16.30
C GLY A 174 5.46 15.27 -15.97
N ILE A 175 5.23 14.96 -14.69
CA ILE A 175 4.25 13.96 -14.28
C ILE A 175 2.85 14.53 -14.46
N LYS A 176 2.03 13.86 -15.29
CA LYS A 176 0.62 14.21 -15.45
C LYS A 176 -0.21 13.56 -14.35
N ILE A 177 -0.84 14.39 -13.52
CA ILE A 177 -1.82 13.93 -12.52
C ILE A 177 -2.98 13.22 -13.22
N GLN A 178 -3.27 12.01 -12.77
CA GLN A 178 -4.32 11.17 -13.35
C GLN A 178 -5.61 11.29 -12.54
N LYS A 179 -6.78 11.18 -13.19
CA LYS A 179 -8.03 11.04 -12.45
C LYS A 179 -8.11 9.63 -11.85
N THR A 180 -8.15 9.55 -10.53
CA THR A 180 -8.18 8.29 -9.77
C THR A 180 -9.43 8.19 -8.90
N TYR A 181 -9.55 7.08 -8.15
CA TYR A 181 -10.58 6.92 -7.12
C TYR A 181 -10.50 8.06 -6.11
N GLU A 182 -11.64 8.67 -5.80
CA GLU A 182 -11.75 9.79 -4.87
C GLU A 182 -11.89 9.28 -3.43
N TYR A 183 -10.83 9.45 -2.65
CA TYR A 183 -10.79 9.03 -1.26
C TYR A 183 -10.74 10.20 -0.27
N ASP A 184 -10.77 11.47 -0.71
CA ASP A 184 -10.63 12.66 0.15
C ASP A 184 -11.98 13.22 0.65
N ALA A 185 -12.87 12.41 1.24
CA ALA A 185 -14.08 12.90 1.91
C ALA A 185 -13.89 13.25 3.40
N GLN A 186 -14.48 14.36 3.85
CA GLN A 186 -14.54 14.77 5.27
C GLN A 186 -15.43 13.86 6.13
N ASP A 187 -16.30 13.07 5.50
CA ASP A 187 -17.15 12.12 6.20
C ASP A 187 -16.29 10.95 6.68
N ARG A 188 -16.10 10.86 8.01
CA ARG A 188 -15.90 9.56 8.64
C ARG A 188 -17.09 8.72 8.22
N ASP A 189 -16.87 7.60 7.56
CA ASP A 189 -17.94 6.64 7.31
C ASP A 189 -18.64 6.38 8.64
N ALA A 190 -19.82 6.96 8.82
CA ALA A 190 -20.66 6.70 9.98
C ALA A 190 -21.03 5.22 9.91
N VAL A 191 -20.88 4.53 11.04
CA VAL A 191 -21.00 3.06 11.22
C VAL A 191 -19.68 2.30 10.98
N LEU A 192 -18.78 2.41 11.96
CA LEU A 192 -17.62 1.53 12.19
C LEU A 192 -17.99 0.40 13.17
N ASP A 193 -19.16 -0.23 13.03
CA ASP A 193 -19.42 -1.47 13.77
C ASP A 193 -18.66 -2.60 13.08
N ILE A 194 -17.72 -3.22 13.79
CA ILE A 194 -16.98 -4.39 13.32
C ILE A 194 -17.76 -5.62 13.82
N PRO A 195 -18.56 -6.30 12.98
CA PRO A 195 -19.47 -7.34 13.44
C PRO A 195 -18.79 -8.57 14.08
N TYR A 196 -17.46 -8.66 13.99
CA TYR A 196 -16.65 -9.80 14.41
C TYR A 196 -15.50 -9.46 15.39
N MET A 197 -15.45 -8.25 15.94
CA MET A 197 -14.47 -7.87 17.00
C MET A 197 -15.06 -7.82 18.42
N ASN A 198 -16.21 -8.47 18.63
CA ASN A 198 -16.79 -8.71 19.96
C ASN A 198 -16.34 -10.05 20.54
#